data_AF-A0A2G8SDA7-F1
#
_entry.id   AF-A0A2G8SDA7-F1
#
_cell.length_a   1.000
_cell.length_b   1.000
_cell.length_c   1.000
_cell.angle_alpha   90.00
_cell.angle_beta   90.00
_cell.angle_gamma   90.00
#
_symmetry.space_group_name_H-M   'P 1'
#
loop_
_entity.id
_entity.type
_entity.pdbx_description
1 polymer ?
#
loop_
_entity_poly.entity_id
_entity_poly.type
_entity_poly.pdbx_seq_one_letter_code
_entity_poly.pdbx_strand_id
1 'polypeptide(L)'
;MTSTQWQHPKLPSVLPVVPAVQDVTTTAEQVNSGMARITNPTETPIYICAMDNCYRLFPSRDRVMAHRKRDHDTEDREEIITWNE
;
A
#
# COMPACT_ATOMS: atom_id res chain seq x y z
N MET A 1 14.53 -39.22 -4.92
CA MET A 1 13.71 -38.15 -4.31
C MET A 1 14.68 -37.08 -3.82
N THR A 2 14.93 -36.05 -4.63
CA THR A 2 15.87 -34.96 -4.30
C THR A 2 15.09 -33.66 -4.22
N SER A 3 14.95 -33.12 -3.01
CA SER A 3 14.30 -31.86 -2.71
C SER A 3 15.20 -30.70 -3.15
N THR A 4 14.76 -29.94 -4.15
CA THR A 4 15.42 -28.69 -4.57
C THR A 4 15.16 -27.62 -3.53
N GLN A 5 16.22 -27.22 -2.81
CA GLN A 5 16.18 -26.13 -1.84
C GLN A 5 16.29 -24.79 -2.58
N TRP A 6 15.22 -24.00 -2.56
CA TRP A 6 15.21 -22.65 -3.13
C TRP A 6 16.08 -21.73 -2.29
N GLN A 7 17.23 -21.31 -2.84
CA GLN A 7 18.10 -20.33 -2.19
C GLN A 7 17.49 -18.93 -2.36
N HIS A 8 17.12 -18.29 -1.25
CA HIS A 8 16.55 -16.96 -1.29
C HIS A 8 17.64 -15.95 -1.72
N PRO A 9 17.38 -15.08 -2.70
CA PRO A 9 18.33 -14.05 -3.09
C PRO A 9 18.58 -13.10 -1.91
N LYS A 10 19.83 -13.06 -1.43
CA LYS A 10 20.26 -12.11 -0.41
C LYS A 10 20.60 -10.79 -1.08
N LEU A 11 19.71 -9.81 -0.93
CA LEU A 11 20.01 -8.44 -1.34
C LEU A 11 21.01 -7.83 -0.34
N PRO A 12 22.04 -7.10 -0.82
CA PRO A 12 22.95 -6.39 0.05
C PRO A 12 22.21 -5.28 0.80
N SER A 13 22.49 -5.11 2.10
CA SER A 13 21.99 -3.97 2.86
C SER A 13 22.59 -2.68 2.27
N VAL A 14 21.76 -1.89 1.59
CA VAL A 14 22.17 -0.61 0.98
C VAL A 14 22.29 0.48 2.05
N LEU A 15 21.71 0.26 3.23
CA LEU A 15 21.76 1.19 4.34
C LEU A 15 22.94 0.85 5.28
N PRO A 16 23.71 1.85 5.74
CA PRO A 16 24.72 1.63 6.76
C PRO A 16 24.07 1.08 8.02
N VAL A 17 24.72 0.09 8.63
CA VAL A 17 24.25 -0.51 9.89
C VAL A 17 24.50 0.50 11.00
N VAL A 18 23.46 1.22 11.40
CA VAL A 18 23.48 2.11 12.56
C VAL A 18 22.65 1.44 13.67
N PRO A 19 23.12 1.40 14.93
CA PRO A 19 22.31 0.93 16.03
C PRO A 19 21.00 1.71 16.09
N ALA A 20 19.87 1.01 16.24
CA ALA A 20 18.59 1.66 16.47
C ALA A 20 18.66 2.45 17.78
N VAL A 21 18.62 3.78 17.69
CA VAL A 21 18.57 4.65 18.87
C VAL A 21 17.13 4.64 19.37
N GLN A 22 16.93 4.27 20.63
CA GLN A 22 15.62 4.36 21.25
C GLN A 22 15.23 5.83 21.39
N ASP A 23 14.03 6.18 20.94
CA ASP A 23 13.50 7.51 21.14
C ASP A 23 13.23 7.75 22.63
N VAL A 24 13.90 8.75 23.19
CA VAL A 24 13.78 9.16 24.60
C VAL A 24 13.08 10.51 24.75
N THR A 25 12.69 11.13 23.63
CA THR A 25 12.18 12.51 23.61
C THR A 25 10.70 12.60 23.25
N THR A 26 10.17 11.62 22.51
CA THR A 26 8.76 11.64 22.13
C THR A 26 7.87 11.28 23.32
N THR A 27 6.94 12.17 23.66
CA THR A 27 6.00 11.97 24.76
C THR A 27 4.81 11.10 24.34
N ALA A 28 4.13 10.48 25.31
CA ALA A 28 2.95 9.66 25.04
C ALA A 28 1.84 10.47 24.34
N GLU A 29 1.70 11.76 24.66
CA GLU A 29 0.75 12.65 24.01
C GLU A 29 1.13 12.93 22.55
N GLN A 30 2.42 13.04 22.23
CA GLN A 30 2.89 13.20 20.84
C GLN A 30 2.65 11.94 20.01
N VAL A 31 2.85 10.76 20.62
CA VAL A 31 2.49 9.47 19.99
C VAL A 31 0.98 9.41 19.74
N ASN A 32 0.16 9.78 20.72
CA ASN A 32 -1.30 9.66 20.64
C ASN A 32 -1.95 10.74 19.76
N SER A 33 -1.29 11.89 19.58
CA SER A 33 -1.78 12.99 18.73
C SER A 33 -1.39 12.85 17.25
N GLY A 34 -0.37 12.04 16.95
CA GLY A 34 0.23 11.92 15.61
C GLY A 34 -0.03 10.62 14.86
N MET A 35 -0.69 9.64 15.45
CA MET A 35 -0.93 8.37 14.76
C MET A 35 -2.03 8.52 13.71
N ALA A 36 -1.68 8.17 12.47
CA ALA A 36 -2.63 7.93 11.39
C ALA A 36 -3.86 7.24 11.97
N ARG A 37 -5.05 7.77 11.69
CA ARG A 37 -6.31 7.20 12.18
C ARG A 37 -6.25 5.71 11.86
N ILE A 38 -6.29 4.86 12.88
CA ILE A 38 -6.45 3.42 12.70
C ILE A 38 -7.85 3.29 12.13
N THR A 39 -7.92 3.17 10.82
CA THR A 39 -9.16 2.97 10.09
C THR A 39 -9.25 1.50 9.75
N ASN A 40 -10.47 0.98 9.73
CA ASN A 40 -10.70 -0.34 9.15
C ASN A 40 -10.91 -0.18 7.62
N PRO A 41 -10.70 -1.24 6.83
CA PRO A 41 -10.97 -1.21 5.40
C PRO A 41 -12.38 -0.64 5.11
N THR A 42 -13.38 -1.02 5.91
CA THR A 42 -14.76 -0.53 5.81
C THR A 42 -14.89 1.01 5.89
N GLU A 43 -14.12 1.67 6.75
CA GLU A 43 -14.12 3.12 6.97
C GLU A 43 -13.28 3.87 5.95
N THR A 44 -12.21 3.25 5.45
CA THR A 44 -11.35 3.81 4.39
C THR A 44 -11.19 2.82 3.26
N PRO A 45 -12.21 2.67 2.39
CA PRO A 45 -12.13 1.80 1.23
C PRO A 45 -10.98 2.26 0.34
N ILE A 46 -10.09 1.32 0.03
CA ILE A 46 -9.03 1.52 -0.96
C ILE A 46 -9.48 0.88 -2.27
N TYR A 47 -9.59 1.70 -3.30
CA TYR A 47 -9.93 1.26 -4.65
C TYR A 47 -8.67 1.23 -5.51
N ILE A 48 -8.45 0.13 -6.21
CA ILE A 48 -7.25 -0.09 -7.02
C ILE A 48 -7.66 -0.20 -8.48
N CYS A 49 -7.00 0.57 -9.35
CA CYS A 49 -7.15 0.37 -10.79
C CYS A 49 -6.38 -0.90 -11.21
N ALA A 50 -7.07 -2.01 -11.52
CA ALA A 50 -6.41 -3.27 -11.87
C ALA A 50 -6.07 -3.42 -13.37
N MET A 51 -6.03 -2.31 -14.12
CA MET A 51 -5.52 -2.34 -15.49
C MET A 51 -4.02 -2.63 -15.51
N ASP A 52 -3.58 -3.33 -16.55
CA ASP A 52 -2.19 -3.68 -16.76
C ASP A 52 -1.28 -2.44 -16.66
N ASN A 53 -0.24 -2.56 -15.83
CA ASN A 53 0.75 -1.51 -15.56
C ASN A 53 0.22 -0.22 -14.88
N CYS A 54 -0.98 -0.22 -14.30
CA CYS A 54 -1.48 0.94 -13.54
C CYS A 54 -1.40 0.75 -12.02
N TYR A 55 -2.22 -0.16 -11.47
CA TYR A 55 -2.28 -0.51 -10.03
C TYR A 55 -2.31 0.69 -9.07
N ARG A 56 -2.81 1.84 -9.52
CA ARG A 56 -2.90 3.06 -8.72
C ARG A 56 -4.01 2.95 -7.67
N LEU A 57 -3.73 3.49 -6.48
CA LEU A 57 -4.61 3.49 -5.31
C LEU A 57 -5.42 4.77 -5.26
N PHE A 58 -6.71 4.65 -4.95
CA PHE A 58 -7.64 5.77 -4.85
C PHE A 58 -8.54 5.63 -3.62
N PRO A 59 -8.91 6.76 -2.98
CA PRO A 59 -9.75 6.76 -1.78
C PRO A 59 -11.25 6.61 -2.09
N SER A 60 -11.65 6.67 -3.37
CA SER A 60 -13.05 6.51 -3.77
C SER A 60 -13.17 5.92 -5.16
N ARG A 61 -14.30 5.24 -5.40
CA ARG A 61 -14.64 4.65 -6.69
C ARG A 61 -14.68 5.68 -7.81
N ASP A 62 -15.24 6.86 -7.54
CA ASP A 62 -15.36 7.94 -8.53
C ASP A 62 -13.99 8.43 -9.00
N ARG A 63 -13.00 8.47 -8.09
CA ARG A 63 -11.64 8.87 -8.46
C ARG A 63 -10.95 7.83 -9.35
N VAL A 64 -11.20 6.54 -9.14
CA VAL A 64 -10.73 5.49 -10.06
C VAL A 64 -11.36 5.67 -11.43
N MET A 65 -12.68 5.85 -11.50
CA MET A 65 -13.40 6.00 -12.78
C MET A 65 -12.92 7.23 -13.56
N ALA A 66 -12.72 8.36 -12.87
CA ALA A 66 -12.18 9.57 -13.48
C ALA A 66 -10.75 9.38 -14.00
N HIS A 67 -9.92 8.65 -13.26
CA HIS A 67 -8.58 8.27 -13.72
C HIS A 67 -8.64 7.36 -14.95
N ARG A 68 -9.52 6.34 -14.96
CA ARG A 68 -9.66 5.42 -16.11
C ARG A 68 -10.05 6.14 -17.38
N LYS A 69 -11.08 6.97 -17.31
CA LYS A 69 -11.52 7.76 -18.44
C LYS A 69 -10.41 8.63 -19.03
N ARG A 70 -9.52 9.14 -18.17
CA ARG A 70 -8.51 10.12 -18.57
C ARG A 70 -7.17 9.50 -18.98
N ASP A 71 -6.76 8.41 -18.33
CA ASP A 71 -5.44 7.82 -18.50
C ASP A 71 -5.50 6.49 -19.30
N HIS A 72 -6.69 5.90 -19.45
CA HIS A 72 -6.91 4.60 -20.11
C HIS A 72 -8.05 4.58 -21.14
N ASP A 73 -8.79 5.69 -21.31
CA ASP A 73 -9.91 5.84 -22.26
C ASP A 73 -10.98 4.74 -22.17
N THR A 74 -11.17 4.16 -20.97
CA THR A 74 -12.21 3.15 -20.69
C THR A 74 -13.12 3.58 -19.55
N GLU A 75 -14.39 3.21 -19.66
CA GLU A 75 -15.40 3.38 -18.61
C GLU A 75 -15.81 2.04 -17.97
N ASP A 76 -15.05 0.96 -18.25
CA ASP A 76 -15.37 -0.36 -17.76
C ASP A 76 -15.17 -0.48 -16.24
N ARG A 77 -16.17 -1.08 -15.59
CA ARG A 77 -16.24 -1.23 -14.13
C ARG A 77 -15.62 -2.54 -13.62
N GLU A 78 -15.30 -3.48 -14.50
CA GLU A 78 -15.01 -4.88 -14.15
C GLU A 78 -13.64 -5.06 -13.47
N GLU A 79 -12.68 -4.16 -13.72
CA GLU A 79 -11.31 -4.31 -13.24
C GLU A 79 -10.98 -3.50 -11.96
N ILE A 80 -11.95 -3.12 -11.13
CA ILE A 80 -11.65 -2.38 -9.89
C ILE A 80 -11.55 -3.37 -8.74
N ILE A 81 -10.36 -3.50 -8.16
CA ILE A 81 -10.16 -4.29 -6.94
C ILE A 81 -10.43 -3.37 -5.75
N THR A 82 -11.24 -3.82 -4.79
CA THR A 82 -11.44 -3.15 -3.51
C THR A 82 -10.80 -3.96 -2.39
N TRP A 83 -10.02 -3.29 -1.53
CA TRP A 83 -9.38 -3.94 -0.38
C TRP A 83 -10.36 -4.32 0.77
N ASN A 84 -11.67 -4.09 0.57
CA ASN A 84 -12.71 -4.29 1.57
C ASN A 84 -13.44 -5.63 1.48
N GLU A 85 -12.93 -6.58 0.69
CA GLU A 85 -13.54 -7.89 0.50
C GLU A 85 -13.03 -8.94 1.49
#